data_AF-A0A090IMW1-F1
#
_entry.id   AF-A0A090IMW1-F1
#
_cell.length_a   1.000
_cell.length_b   1.000
_cell.length_c   1.000
_cell.angle_alpha   90.00
_cell.angle_beta   90.00
_cell.angle_gamma   90.00
#
_symmetry.space_group_name_H-M   'P 1'
#
loop_
_entity.id
_entity.type
_entity.pdbx_description
1 polymer ?
#
loop_
_entity_poly.entity_id
_entity_poly.type
_entity_poly.pdbx_seq_one_letter_code
_entity_poly.pdbx_strand_id
1 'polypeptide(L)'
;MKLKKLLKKFPIETILKIPGHVPLKDVQIWFQDEARFGQRNTTTRIWAEKGTQPRVVQQQQFEYAYLFGAVCVTTGEAEAIVVPLSNMEAMKEQLRLISQATPAGKHAVVIMDQASWHQSYLADEFENLTIIHIPPLFSRA
;
A
#
# COMPACT_ATOMS: atom_id res chain seq x y z
N MET A 1 18.85 -18.17 -3.25
CA MET A 1 19.03 -18.10 -4.72
C MET A 1 17.80 -17.53 -5.48
N LYS A 2 16.56 -17.73 -5.02
CA LYS A 2 15.33 -17.18 -5.68
C LYS A 2 15.22 -15.64 -5.63
N LEU A 3 15.58 -15.01 -4.50
CA LEU A 3 15.43 -13.55 -4.29
C LEU A 3 16.22 -12.71 -5.32
N LYS A 4 17.48 -13.07 -5.60
CA LYS A 4 18.33 -12.41 -6.62
C LYS A 4 17.74 -12.49 -8.04
N LYS A 5 16.96 -13.53 -8.35
CA LYS A 5 16.30 -13.70 -9.66
C LYS A 5 15.05 -12.81 -9.77
N LEU A 6 14.28 -12.67 -8.69
CA LEU A 6 13.10 -11.81 -8.63
C LEU A 6 13.48 -10.32 -8.71
N LEU A 7 14.51 -9.92 -7.95
CA LEU A 7 15.05 -8.55 -8.01
C LEU A 7 15.66 -8.19 -9.37
N LYS A 8 16.13 -9.17 -10.16
CA LYS A 8 16.58 -8.94 -11.55
C LYS A 8 15.44 -8.70 -12.54
N LYS A 9 14.23 -9.22 -12.25
CA LYS A 9 13.05 -9.02 -13.11
C LYS A 9 12.34 -7.70 -12.84
N PHE A 10 12.44 -7.19 -11.61
CA PHE A 10 11.81 -5.93 -11.22
C PHE A 10 12.20 -4.74 -12.13
N PRO A 11 13.50 -4.50 -12.45
CA PRO A 11 13.89 -3.45 -13.38
C PRO A 11 13.29 -3.62 -14.79
N ILE A 12 13.09 -4.85 -15.24
CA ILE A 12 12.60 -5.16 -16.60
C ILE A 12 11.11 -4.82 -16.72
N GLU A 13 10.31 -5.13 -15.69
CA GLU A 13 8.89 -4.76 -15.67
C GLU A 13 8.70 -3.24 -15.53
N THR A 14 9.57 -2.55 -14.77
CA THR A 14 9.56 -1.09 -14.69
C THR A 14 9.83 -0.44 -16.06
N ILE A 15 10.82 -0.94 -16.80
CA ILE A 15 11.17 -0.42 -18.12
C ILE A 15 10.05 -0.69 -19.16
N LEU A 16 9.33 -1.82 -19.05
CA LEU A 16 8.26 -2.17 -20.00
C LEU A 16 6.94 -1.44 -19.74
N LYS A 17 6.67 -1.06 -18.48
CA LYS A 17 5.42 -0.38 -18.10
C LYS A 17 5.50 1.13 -18.14
N ILE A 18 6.71 1.72 -18.07
CA ILE A 18 6.86 3.16 -18.29
C ILE A 18 6.56 3.45 -19.76
N PRO A 19 5.71 4.45 -20.07
CA PRO A 19 5.50 4.87 -21.45
C PRO A 19 6.84 5.26 -22.07
N GLY A 20 7.19 4.66 -23.21
CA GLY A 20 8.53 4.81 -23.82
C GLY A 20 8.91 6.25 -24.22
N HIS A 21 7.97 7.19 -24.17
CA HIS A 21 8.20 8.62 -24.41
C HIS A 21 8.64 9.39 -23.15
N VAL A 22 8.54 8.80 -21.96
CA VAL A 22 8.96 9.43 -20.70
C VAL A 22 10.43 9.09 -20.42
N PRO A 23 11.33 10.08 -20.34
CA PRO A 23 12.71 9.82 -20.00
C PRO A 23 12.82 9.48 -18.50
N LEU A 24 13.73 8.56 -18.15
CA LEU A 24 13.87 8.04 -16.78
C LEU A 24 14.10 9.11 -15.70
N LYS A 25 14.65 10.27 -16.08
CA LYS A 25 14.87 11.42 -15.16
C LYS A 25 13.56 12.08 -14.69
N ASP A 26 12.47 11.90 -15.46
CA ASP A 26 11.17 12.53 -15.21
C ASP A 26 10.19 11.53 -14.58
N VAL A 27 10.68 10.33 -14.21
CA VAL A 27 9.91 9.31 -13.50
C VAL A 27 10.08 9.49 -11.99
N GLN A 28 8.95 9.56 -11.28
CA GLN A 28 8.91 9.53 -9.82
C GLN A 28 8.43 8.16 -9.34
N ILE A 29 9.23 7.53 -8.49
CA ILE A 29 8.93 6.20 -7.94
C ILE A 29 8.24 6.38 -6.59
N TRP A 30 6.98 5.93 -6.52
CA TRP A 30 6.16 5.94 -5.33
C TRP A 30 6.02 4.54 -4.78
N PHE A 31 6.28 4.34 -3.49
CA PHE A 31 5.95 3.10 -2.78
C PHE A 31 4.66 3.32 -2.01
N GLN A 32 3.69 2.46 -2.25
CA GLN A 32 2.38 2.54 -1.64
C GLN A 32 2.10 1.29 -0.81
N ASP A 33 1.51 1.50 0.37
CA ASP A 33 1.09 0.43 1.29
C ASP A 33 -0.12 0.90 2.13
N GLU A 34 -0.80 -0.06 2.76
CA GLU A 34 -1.88 0.20 3.70
C GLU A 34 -1.56 -0.27 5.11
N ALA A 35 -1.93 0.54 6.10
CA ALA A 35 -1.89 0.17 7.49
C ALA A 35 -3.27 0.30 8.13
N ARG A 36 -3.69 -0.73 8.88
CA ARG A 36 -4.90 -0.68 9.70
C ARG A 36 -4.56 -0.19 11.10
N PHE A 37 -5.15 0.93 11.49
CA PHE A 37 -5.07 1.49 12.82
C PHE A 37 -6.38 1.26 13.56
N GLY A 38 -6.31 0.89 14.83
CA GLY A 38 -7.50 0.85 15.67
C GLY A 38 -7.26 0.17 16.99
N GLN A 39 -8.22 0.33 17.88
CA GLN A 39 -8.11 -0.22 19.22
C GLN A 39 -8.35 -1.71 19.17
N ARG A 40 -7.30 -2.49 19.43
CA ARG A 40 -7.43 -3.91 19.71
C ARG A 40 -7.44 -4.10 21.22
N ASN A 41 -8.58 -4.51 21.76
CA ASN A 41 -8.67 -4.89 23.17
C ASN A 41 -7.72 -6.06 23.46
N THR A 42 -6.83 -5.86 24.42
CA THR A 42 -5.87 -6.87 24.88
C THR A 42 -6.58 -7.88 25.78
N THR A 43 -6.07 -9.11 25.82
CA THR A 43 -6.53 -10.10 26.80
C THR A 43 -6.22 -9.62 28.21
N THR A 44 -7.26 -9.33 29.00
CA THR A 44 -7.12 -8.90 30.40
C THR A 44 -6.67 -10.08 31.26
N ARG A 45 -5.64 -9.90 32.09
CA ARG A 45 -5.29 -10.87 33.14
C ARG A 45 -6.19 -10.64 34.35
N ILE A 46 -6.76 -11.72 34.87
CA ILE A 46 -7.60 -11.68 36.08
C ILE A 46 -7.09 -12.70 37.11
N TRP A 47 -7.29 -12.40 38.38
CA TRP A 47 -7.04 -13.33 39.47
C TRP A 47 -8.26 -14.23 39.66
N ALA A 48 -8.03 -15.51 39.92
CA ALA A 48 -9.07 -16.47 40.25
C ALA A 48 -8.58 -17.40 41.35
N GLU A 49 -9.51 -17.99 42.10
CA GLU A 49 -9.16 -18.93 43.15
C GLU A 49 -8.45 -20.16 42.59
N LYS A 50 -7.50 -20.69 43.36
CA LYS A 50 -6.72 -21.87 42.97
C LYS A 50 -7.65 -23.07 42.79
N GLY A 51 -7.63 -23.66 41.60
CA GLY A 51 -8.52 -24.76 41.22
C GLY A 51 -9.75 -24.35 40.42
N THR A 52 -9.95 -23.04 40.18
CA THR A 52 -11.05 -22.54 39.34
C THR A 52 -10.58 -22.14 37.94
N GLN A 53 -11.46 -22.28 36.94
CA GLN A 53 -11.20 -21.83 35.57
C GLN A 53 -12.09 -20.62 35.26
N PRO A 54 -11.56 -19.39 35.38
CA PRO A 54 -12.37 -18.22 35.14
C PRO A 54 -12.66 -18.05 33.64
N ARG A 55 -13.89 -17.63 33.31
CA ARG A 55 -14.31 -17.34 31.94
C ARG A 55 -14.52 -15.83 31.80
N VAL A 56 -13.83 -15.22 30.85
CA VAL A 56 -13.97 -13.80 30.51
C VAL A 56 -14.42 -13.69 29.07
N VAL A 57 -15.42 -12.85 28.84
CA VAL A 57 -15.86 -12.51 27.49
C VAL A 57 -14.85 -11.53 26.91
N GLN A 58 -14.16 -11.94 25.86
CA GLN A 58 -13.33 -11.03 25.07
C GLN A 58 -14.25 -10.20 24.18
N GLN A 59 -14.22 -8.87 24.34
CA GLN A 59 -14.90 -7.97 23.42
C GLN A 59 -14.22 -8.06 22.04
N GLN A 60 -14.95 -8.58 21.06
CA GLN A 60 -14.51 -8.69 19.65
C GLN A 60 -14.93 -7.48 18.81
N GLN A 61 -15.63 -6.50 19.40
CA GLN A 61 -15.92 -5.24 18.74
C GLN A 61 -14.65 -4.41 18.74
N PHE A 62 -14.28 -3.95 17.55
CA PHE A 62 -13.12 -3.13 17.35
C PHE A 62 -13.46 -2.03 16.36
N GLU A 63 -13.03 -0.82 16.66
CA GLU A 63 -13.08 0.30 15.73
C GLU A 63 -11.73 0.39 15.03
N TYR A 64 -11.76 0.51 13.71
CA TYR A 64 -10.58 0.61 12.89
C TYR A 64 -10.75 1.70 11.84
N ALA A 65 -9.62 2.29 11.46
CA ALA A 65 -9.46 3.07 10.25
C ALA A 65 -8.27 2.50 9.47
N TYR A 66 -8.29 2.69 8.16
CA TYR A 66 -7.19 2.35 7.28
C TYR A 66 -6.47 3.63 6.88
N LEU A 67 -5.14 3.61 6.96
CA LEU A 67 -4.28 4.63 6.40
C LEU A 67 -3.70 4.05 5.11
N PHE A 68 -4.04 4.68 3.99
CA PHE A 68 -3.39 4.43 2.71
C PHE A 68 -2.29 5.46 2.58
N GLY A 69 -1.04 5.01 2.45
CA GLY A 69 0.11 5.90 2.38
C GLY A 69 0.97 5.59 1.17
N ALA A 70 1.52 6.63 0.57
CA ALA A 70 2.51 6.51 -0.49
C ALA A 70 3.67 7.48 -0.27
N VAL A 71 4.90 7.04 -0.56
CA VAL A 71 6.12 7.84 -0.41
C VAL A 71 6.91 7.83 -1.72
N CYS A 72 7.28 9.02 -2.19
CA CYS A 72 8.15 9.22 -3.34
C CYS A 72 9.62 9.12 -2.92
N VAL A 73 10.37 8.15 -3.47
CA VAL A 73 11.80 7.98 -3.14
C VAL A 73 12.66 9.10 -3.72
N THR A 74 12.21 9.71 -4.81
CA THR A 74 12.98 10.73 -5.52
C THR A 74 12.93 12.09 -4.82
N THR A 75 11.75 12.48 -4.31
CA THR A 75 11.54 13.79 -3.68
C THR A 75 11.44 13.73 -2.16
N GLY A 76 11.14 12.55 -1.60
CA GLY A 76 10.85 12.39 -0.17
C GLY A 76 9.44 12.83 0.23
N GLU A 77 8.61 13.23 -0.73
CA GLU A 77 7.21 13.60 -0.51
C GLU A 77 6.38 12.37 -0.14
N ALA A 78 5.33 12.58 0.65
CA ALA A 78 4.44 11.53 1.09
C ALA A 78 2.99 12.01 1.01
N GLU A 79 2.13 11.16 0.46
CA GLU A 79 0.69 11.38 0.34
C GLU A 79 -0.04 10.29 1.13
N ALA A 80 -1.07 10.66 1.89
CA ALA A 80 -1.83 9.68 2.64
C ALA A 80 -3.29 10.09 2.88
N ILE A 81 -4.16 9.09 2.94
CA ILE A 81 -5.57 9.25 3.32
C ILE A 81 -5.96 8.29 4.43
N VAL A 82 -6.84 8.77 5.31
CA VAL A 82 -7.49 7.95 6.33
C VAL A 82 -8.91 7.64 5.86
N VAL A 83 -9.23 6.36 5.74
CA VAL A 83 -10.53 5.87 5.26
C VAL A 83 -11.09 4.80 6.21
N PRO A 84 -12.42 4.67 6.32
CA PRO A 84 -13.02 3.68 7.21
C PRO A 84 -12.90 2.24 6.68
N LEU A 85 -12.73 2.07 5.38
CA LEU A 85 -12.75 0.76 4.69
C LEU A 85 -11.61 0.66 3.68
N SER A 86 -11.03 -0.53 3.57
CA SER A 86 -10.06 -0.87 2.53
C SER A 86 -10.79 -1.37 1.28
N ASN A 87 -11.02 -0.50 0.30
CA ASN A 87 -11.75 -0.83 -0.93
C ASN A 87 -11.11 -0.15 -2.15
N MET A 88 -11.64 -0.44 -3.35
CA MET A 88 -11.13 0.13 -4.61
C MET A 88 -11.33 1.65 -4.70
N GLU A 89 -12.38 2.18 -4.06
CA GLU A 89 -12.66 3.62 -4.05
C GLU A 89 -11.59 4.40 -3.27
N ALA A 90 -11.20 3.90 -2.10
CA ALA A 90 -10.09 4.44 -1.33
C ALA A 90 -8.78 4.39 -2.11
N MET A 91 -8.48 3.26 -2.78
CA MET A 91 -7.29 3.15 -3.62
C MET A 91 -7.29 4.18 -4.75
N LYS A 92 -8.43 4.34 -5.45
CA LYS A 92 -8.58 5.34 -6.52
C LYS A 92 -8.36 6.77 -6.01
N GLU A 93 -8.88 7.09 -4.82
CA GLU A 93 -8.68 8.41 -4.21
C GLU A 93 -7.21 8.64 -3.82
N GLN A 94 -6.53 7.63 -3.29
CA GLN A 94 -5.10 7.71 -3.02
C GLN A 94 -4.28 7.91 -4.31
N LEU A 95 -4.62 7.22 -5.40
CA LEU A 95 -3.99 7.41 -6.71
C LEU A 95 -4.22 8.83 -7.25
N ARG A 96 -5.41 9.40 -7.00
CA ARG A 96 -5.73 10.80 -7.35
C ARG A 96 -4.80 11.77 -6.63
N LEU A 97 -4.53 11.55 -5.33
CA LEU A 97 -3.57 12.38 -4.59
C LEU A 97 -2.15 12.27 -5.14
N ILE A 98 -1.68 11.06 -5.44
CA ILE A 98 -0.37 10.85 -6.05
C ILE A 98 -0.28 11.55 -7.41
N SER A 99 -1.31 11.43 -8.24
CA SER A 99 -1.38 12.08 -9.54
C SER A 99 -1.31 13.62 -9.41
N GLN A 100 -1.95 14.19 -8.40
CA GLN A 100 -1.93 15.63 -8.11
C GLN A 100 -0.61 16.11 -7.51
N ALA A 101 0.02 15.29 -6.67
CA ALA A 101 1.34 15.57 -6.09
C ALA A 101 2.45 15.49 -7.13
N THR A 102 2.25 14.72 -8.20
CA THR A 102 3.23 14.55 -9.28
C THR A 102 3.31 15.84 -10.13
N PRO A 103 4.49 16.50 -10.21
CA PRO A 103 4.64 17.73 -10.97
C PRO A 103 4.32 17.56 -12.46
N ALA A 104 3.82 18.61 -13.09
CA ALA A 104 3.55 18.63 -14.52
C ALA A 104 4.79 18.22 -15.35
N GLY A 105 4.60 17.31 -16.31
CA GLY A 105 5.67 16.76 -17.14
C GLY A 105 6.44 15.59 -16.52
N LYS A 106 6.11 15.19 -15.28
CA LYS A 106 6.63 13.97 -14.66
C LYS A 106 5.59 12.85 -14.69
N HIS A 107 6.09 11.62 -14.56
CA HIS A 107 5.27 10.41 -14.55
C HIS A 107 5.44 9.65 -13.23
N ALA A 108 4.33 9.33 -12.57
CA ALA A 108 4.31 8.56 -11.34
C ALA A 108 4.30 7.06 -11.64
N VAL A 109 5.28 6.35 -11.11
CA VAL A 109 5.29 4.89 -11.06
C VAL A 109 4.99 4.47 -9.65
N VAL A 110 3.80 3.91 -9.43
CA VAL A 110 3.35 3.46 -8.11
C VAL A 110 3.62 1.96 -7.98
N ILE A 111 4.44 1.61 -6.99
CA ILE A 111 4.80 0.25 -6.64
C ILE A 111 3.94 -0.16 -5.44
N MET A 112 3.20 -1.26 -5.59
CA MET A 112 2.31 -1.81 -4.56
C MET A 112 2.31 -3.34 -4.60
N ASP A 113 1.72 -3.96 -3.58
CA ASP A 113 1.52 -5.41 -3.54
C ASP A 113 0.35 -5.86 -4.45
N GLN A 114 -0.10 -7.12 -4.32
CA GLN A 114 -1.20 -7.68 -5.12
C GLN A 114 -2.46 -7.94 -4.28
N ALA A 115 -2.83 -6.99 -3.41
CA ALA A 115 -4.14 -7.01 -2.76
C ALA A 115 -5.27 -6.96 -3.80
N SER A 116 -6.44 -7.49 -3.45
CA SER A 116 -7.58 -7.57 -4.40
C SER A 116 -8.07 -6.21 -4.90
N TRP A 117 -7.78 -5.12 -4.17
CA TRP A 117 -8.10 -3.75 -4.56
C TRP A 117 -6.95 -3.04 -5.32
N HIS A 118 -5.78 -3.66 -5.48
CA HIS A 118 -4.65 -3.18 -6.27
C HIS A 118 -4.80 -3.63 -7.72
N GLN A 119 -5.79 -3.08 -8.41
CA GLN A 119 -6.05 -3.41 -9.81
C GLN A 119 -5.34 -2.43 -10.74
N SER A 120 -4.63 -2.94 -11.73
CA SER A 120 -3.85 -2.12 -12.66
C SER A 120 -4.71 -1.12 -13.44
N TYR A 121 -5.96 -1.48 -13.75
CA TYR A 121 -6.89 -0.62 -14.51
C TYR A 121 -7.31 0.65 -13.75
N LEU A 122 -7.08 0.73 -12.43
CA LEU A 122 -7.36 1.96 -11.67
C LEU A 122 -6.44 3.10 -12.09
N ALA A 123 -5.26 2.79 -12.64
CA ALA A 123 -4.35 3.78 -13.20
C ALA A 123 -4.80 4.32 -14.55
N ASP A 124 -5.65 3.61 -15.29
CA ASP A 124 -6.04 4.00 -16.66
C ASP A 124 -6.84 5.31 -16.70
N GLU A 125 -7.38 5.74 -15.55
CA GLU A 125 -8.06 7.03 -15.38
C GLU A 125 -7.11 8.23 -15.27
N PHE A 126 -5.80 7.98 -15.13
CA PHE A 126 -4.79 9.01 -14.92
C PHE A 126 -3.75 8.96 -16.03
N GLU A 127 -3.54 10.09 -16.72
CA GLU A 127 -2.59 10.17 -17.83
C GLU A 127 -1.12 10.09 -17.38
N ASN A 128 -0.83 10.46 -16.13
CA ASN A 128 0.51 10.62 -15.59
C ASN A 128 0.91 9.52 -14.60
N LEU A 129 0.17 8.40 -14.53
CA LEU A 129 0.36 7.37 -13.51
C LEU A 129 0.43 5.97 -14.10
N THR A 130 1.24 5.11 -13.51
CA THR A 130 1.28 3.68 -13.85
C THR A 130 1.53 2.82 -12.62
N ILE A 131 0.84 1.68 -12.52
CA ILE A 131 0.97 0.73 -11.41
C ILE A 131 1.89 -0.44 -11.78
N ILE A 132 2.81 -0.74 -10.87
CA ILE A 132 3.68 -1.92 -10.90
C ILE A 132 3.43 -2.75 -9.64
N HIS A 133 3.07 -4.02 -9.86
CA HIS A 133 2.91 -4.97 -8.77
C HIS A 133 4.22 -5.66 -8.45
N ILE A 134 4.54 -5.76 -7.17
CA ILE A 134 5.62 -6.63 -6.70
C ILE A 134 5.14 -8.09 -6.80
N PRO A 135 6.03 -9.08 -7.04
CA PRO A 135 5.66 -10.49 -6.98
C PRO A 135 4.99 -10.89 -5.65
N PRO A 136 4.11 -11.89 -5.63
CA PRO A 136 3.44 -12.32 -4.40
C PRO A 136 4.44 -12.82 -3.34
N LEU A 137 4.09 -12.65 -2.06
CA LEU A 137 4.88 -13.02 -0.87
C LEU A 137 6.22 -12.28 -0.71
N PHE A 138 6.29 -11.02 -1.18
CA PHE A 138 7.48 -10.17 -1.03
C PHE A 138 7.47 -9.30 0.23
N SER A 139 6.39 -9.29 1.01
CA SER A 139 6.35 -8.62 2.31
C SER A 139 7.18 -9.41 3.33
N ARG A 140 8.42 -8.98 3.54
CA ARG A 140 9.12 -9.21 4.80
C ARG A 140 8.94 -7.95 5.63
N ALA A 141 7.85 -7.90 6.38
CA ALA A 141 7.72 -7.00 7.52
C ALA A 141 8.64 -7.46 8.66
#